data_AF-A0A6A8MU13-F1
#
_entry.id   AF-A0A6A8MU13-F1
#
_cell.length_a   1.000
_cell.length_b   1.000
_cell.length_c   1.000
_cell.angle_alpha   90.00
_cell.angle_beta   90.00
_cell.angle_gamma   90.00
#
_symmetry.space_group_name_H-M   'P 1'
#
loop_
_entity.id
_entity.type
_entity.pdbx_description
1 polymer ?
#
loop_
_entity_poly.entity_id
_entity_poly.type
_entity_poly.pdbx_seq_one_letter_code
_entity_poly.pdbx_strand_id
1 'polypeptide(L)'
;VEPVEEITRRFSTGAMSHGALAAEAHETLAIAMNMIGGKSNCGEGGEDQARFRTRGLARDRNSRIKQIASGRFGVTPEYCAYADELNIKMAQGSKPGEGGQLPGHKVSAEIARLRFTQPGVGLISPPPHHDIYSIEDLAQLIYDLKQVNPLADVSVKLVAEDNVGVIAAGVVKALAEVVQISGANGGTGASPLSSIKNAGLPWELGLADAQRVLIENNLRDRVRLRVDGGFKTGRDVLIAAMFGADEYSFGTAVMLAEGCIMVRACHRDTCPTGIATQRPGLRAKFAGTPEGVATYMLYIAEEVRGLLAELGFRSLDEVIGQVENLTQRTIGDPRADALDLSPLITPPLDLTASRKFVASVPLQRPRSELDAQLLEDAYATIWTGGTIELAYPIVNSDRTVGASLGGAIGLEFGLGTPRGSVVARFTGSSGQSFGAFITKGITLELIGEAQDYVGKGMGGGLIIVRPRDDDAGDPVLVGNTVLYGATGGQIFVAGRAGERFCVRNSGASAVIEGVGDHACEYMTGGTVVILGDFGYNVGAGMTGGQTFVYDPYNLLAARLNRQLVDARVIDDAQAAELEFLVEEHRRLTGSVVADALLNDWAHALRSFWRVAPVTEVARIERANEGVLDTAR
;
A
#
# COMPACT_ATOMS: atom_id res chain seq x y z
N VAL A 1 31.88 -6.54 21.91
CA VAL A 1 30.91 -6.32 20.82
C VAL A 1 29.51 -6.31 21.41
N GLU A 2 28.62 -5.46 20.90
CA GLU A 2 27.23 -5.31 21.31
C GLU A 2 26.51 -6.66 21.38
N PRO A 3 25.45 -6.78 22.21
CA PRO A 3 24.74 -8.04 22.37
C PRO A 3 23.93 -8.39 21.11
N VAL A 4 23.62 -9.67 20.93
CA VAL A 4 22.92 -10.21 19.75
C VAL A 4 21.57 -9.54 19.57
N GLU A 5 20.88 -9.24 20.67
CA GLU A 5 19.56 -8.63 20.71
C GLU A 5 19.54 -7.23 20.07
N GLU A 6 20.62 -6.46 20.19
CA GLU A 6 20.71 -5.12 19.57
C GLU A 6 20.96 -5.22 18.06
N ILE A 7 21.62 -6.28 17.60
CA ILE A 7 21.79 -6.57 16.17
C ILE A 7 20.48 -7.06 15.56
N THR A 8 19.76 -7.98 16.21
CA THR A 8 18.51 -8.54 15.66
C THR A 8 17.39 -7.49 15.59
N ARG A 9 17.40 -6.43 16.41
CA ARG A 9 16.49 -5.28 16.26
C ARG A 9 16.63 -4.57 14.91
N ARG A 10 17.81 -4.65 14.28
CA ARG A 10 18.08 -4.11 12.94
C ARG A 10 17.68 -5.07 11.82
N PHE A 11 17.24 -6.28 12.16
CA PHE A 11 16.81 -7.28 11.19
C PHE A 11 15.31 -7.21 10.94
N SER A 12 14.96 -7.38 9.67
CA SER A 12 13.58 -7.57 9.25
C SER A 12 13.43 -8.70 8.25
N THR A 13 12.23 -9.29 8.15
CA THR A 13 11.91 -10.14 7.00
C THR A 13 11.46 -9.30 5.81
N GLY A 14 11.81 -9.77 4.61
CA GLY A 14 11.36 -9.16 3.37
C GLY A 14 9.83 -9.20 3.26
N ALA A 15 9.29 -8.19 2.56
CA ALA A 15 7.86 -8.08 2.28
C ALA A 15 7.36 -9.22 1.38
N MET A 16 6.79 -10.26 1.97
CA MET A 16 6.27 -11.44 1.26
C MET A 16 4.79 -11.60 1.59
N SER A 17 3.93 -11.57 0.56
CA SER A 17 2.49 -11.49 0.78
C SER A 17 1.87 -12.82 1.24
N HIS A 18 0.88 -12.74 2.14
CA HIS A 18 -0.08 -13.82 2.31
C HIS A 18 -0.85 -13.99 0.99
N GLY A 19 -0.79 -15.20 0.43
CA GLY A 19 -1.19 -15.51 -0.95
C GLY A 19 0.00 -16.03 -1.75
N ALA A 20 1.11 -15.29 -1.79
CA ALA A 20 2.36 -15.83 -2.30
C ALA A 20 2.88 -16.96 -1.39
N LEU A 21 2.88 -16.69 -0.09
CA LEU A 21 3.10 -17.68 0.97
C LEU A 21 1.77 -18.18 1.53
N ALA A 22 1.78 -19.40 2.06
CA ALA A 22 0.72 -19.94 2.91
C ALA A 22 0.65 -19.19 4.25
N ALA A 23 -0.50 -19.24 4.92
CA ALA A 23 -0.67 -18.64 6.24
C ALA A 23 0.36 -19.16 7.24
N GLU A 24 0.62 -20.47 7.21
CA GLU A 24 1.52 -21.15 8.15
C GLU A 24 2.96 -20.60 8.09
N ALA A 25 3.50 -20.45 6.88
CA ALA A 25 4.82 -19.85 6.67
C ALA A 25 4.82 -18.36 7.02
N HIS A 26 3.79 -17.62 6.60
CA HIS A 26 3.73 -16.17 6.84
C HIS A 26 3.63 -15.82 8.34
N GLU A 27 2.82 -16.56 9.09
CA GLU A 27 2.71 -16.40 10.54
C GLU A 27 3.97 -16.87 11.28
N THR A 28 4.65 -17.91 10.78
CA THR A 28 5.91 -18.41 11.35
C THR A 28 6.99 -17.33 11.35
N LEU A 29 7.17 -16.62 10.23
CA LEU A 29 8.07 -15.48 10.15
C LEU A 29 7.72 -14.37 11.15
N ALA A 30 6.43 -14.03 11.28
CA ALA A 30 5.99 -12.98 12.19
C ALA A 30 6.31 -13.33 13.65
N ILE A 31 5.96 -14.55 14.08
CA ILE A 31 6.26 -15.04 15.43
C ILE A 31 7.77 -15.03 15.67
N ALA A 32 8.56 -15.58 14.74
CA ALA A 32 10.01 -15.68 14.89
C ALA A 32 10.67 -14.31 15.10
N MET A 33 10.31 -13.32 14.27
CA MET A 33 10.89 -11.99 14.37
C MET A 33 10.46 -11.26 15.65
N ASN A 34 9.19 -11.40 16.03
CA ASN A 34 8.67 -10.82 17.27
C ASN A 34 9.36 -11.39 18.51
N MET A 35 9.73 -12.68 18.50
CA MET A 35 10.46 -13.32 19.59
C MET A 35 11.86 -12.73 19.82
N ILE A 36 12.55 -12.34 18.74
CA ILE A 36 13.94 -11.84 18.80
C ILE A 36 14.05 -10.32 18.74
N GLY A 37 12.92 -9.60 18.87
CA GLY A 37 12.86 -8.13 18.84
C GLY A 37 13.10 -7.51 17.46
N GLY A 38 13.20 -8.32 16.40
CA GLY A 38 13.24 -7.83 15.02
C GLY A 38 11.83 -7.58 14.47
N LYS A 39 11.73 -7.36 13.15
CA LYS A 39 10.46 -6.99 12.50
C LYS A 39 10.10 -7.94 11.37
N SER A 40 8.83 -8.32 11.23
CA SER A 40 8.34 -8.97 9.99
C SER A 40 7.54 -8.00 9.14
N ASN A 41 7.57 -8.19 7.82
CA ASN A 41 6.78 -7.40 6.86
C ASN A 41 5.68 -8.26 6.21
N CYS A 42 4.42 -7.82 6.31
CA CYS A 42 3.29 -8.60 5.81
C CYS A 42 3.22 -8.73 4.28
N GLY A 43 3.93 -7.88 3.54
CA GLY A 43 3.83 -7.77 2.09
C GLY A 43 2.50 -7.22 1.60
N GLU A 44 2.33 -7.20 0.28
CA GLU A 44 1.21 -6.57 -0.44
C GLU A 44 -0.15 -7.30 -0.34
N GLY A 45 -0.28 -8.29 0.54
CA GLY A 45 -1.43 -9.22 0.54
C GLY A 45 -2.56 -8.92 1.50
N GLY A 46 -2.43 -7.87 2.31
CA GLY A 46 -3.21 -7.70 3.53
C GLY A 46 -2.75 -8.64 4.64
N GLU A 47 -3.40 -8.55 5.80
CA GLU A 47 -3.14 -9.40 6.95
C GLU A 47 -4.44 -9.70 7.70
N ASP A 48 -4.60 -10.93 8.17
CA ASP A 48 -5.82 -11.33 8.89
C ASP A 48 -5.93 -10.61 10.24
N GLN A 49 -7.09 -10.02 10.51
CA GLN A 49 -7.38 -9.28 11.74
C GLN A 49 -7.22 -10.11 13.01
N ALA A 50 -7.43 -11.43 12.92
CA ALA A 50 -7.21 -12.34 14.04
C ALA A 50 -5.75 -12.30 14.55
N ARG A 51 -4.79 -11.89 13.71
CA ARG A 51 -3.38 -11.74 14.09
C ARG A 51 -3.14 -10.48 14.91
N PHE A 52 -3.89 -9.41 14.69
CA PHE A 52 -3.72 -8.14 15.39
C PHE A 52 -3.98 -8.29 16.90
N ARG A 53 -4.96 -9.13 17.25
CA ARG A 53 -5.31 -9.45 18.64
C ARG A 53 -4.28 -10.31 19.36
N THR A 54 -3.26 -10.81 18.65
CA THR A 54 -2.13 -11.51 19.26
C THR A 54 -0.95 -10.60 19.61
N ARG A 55 -1.04 -9.30 19.29
CA ARG A 55 0.03 -8.33 19.56
C ARG A 55 0.39 -8.34 21.04
N GLY A 56 1.68 -8.53 21.33
CA GLY A 56 2.20 -8.59 22.70
C GLY A 56 1.96 -9.91 23.46
N LEU A 57 1.32 -10.91 22.85
CA LEU A 57 1.23 -12.26 23.42
C LEU A 57 2.51 -13.05 23.18
N ALA A 58 2.69 -14.17 23.89
CA ALA A 58 3.86 -15.06 23.72
C ALA A 58 4.05 -15.58 22.29
N ARG A 59 2.95 -15.75 21.54
CA ARG A 59 2.99 -16.02 20.09
C ARG A 59 2.29 -14.89 19.35
N ASP A 60 3.01 -13.78 19.23
CA ASP A 60 2.59 -12.61 18.47
C ASP A 60 2.74 -12.86 16.96
N ARG A 61 1.60 -12.99 16.28
CA ARG A 61 1.51 -13.21 14.84
C ARG A 61 1.38 -11.91 14.06
N ASN A 62 1.23 -10.77 14.72
CA ASN A 62 1.10 -9.49 14.03
C ASN A 62 2.42 -9.11 13.36
N SER A 63 2.36 -8.78 12.07
CA SER A 63 3.51 -8.20 11.36
C SER A 63 3.66 -6.75 11.77
N ARG A 64 4.84 -6.40 12.30
CA ARG A 64 5.14 -5.03 12.74
C ARG A 64 5.24 -4.04 11.57
N ILE A 65 5.73 -4.51 10.42
CA ILE A 65 5.77 -3.71 9.19
C ILE A 65 4.58 -4.10 8.31
N LYS A 66 3.78 -3.10 7.93
CA LYS A 66 2.60 -3.27 7.09
C LYS A 66 2.77 -2.53 5.78
N GLN A 67 2.68 -3.25 4.67
CA GLN A 67 2.99 -2.71 3.35
C GLN A 67 1.77 -2.01 2.72
N ILE A 68 2.03 -0.88 2.07
CA ILE A 68 1.10 -0.11 1.26
C ILE A 68 1.60 -0.19 -0.18
N ALA A 69 0.94 -0.99 -1.01
CA ALA A 69 1.30 -1.20 -2.42
C ALA A 69 0.14 -0.75 -3.35
N SER A 70 0.41 -0.63 -4.65
CA SER A 70 -0.54 -0.12 -5.67
C SER A 70 -1.90 -0.83 -5.71
N GLY A 71 -1.98 -2.11 -5.37
CA GLY A 71 -3.25 -2.84 -5.33
C GLY A 71 -4.16 -2.47 -4.15
N ARG A 72 -3.61 -1.82 -3.10
CA ARG A 72 -4.26 -1.53 -1.80
C ARG A 72 -4.98 -2.74 -1.17
N PHE A 73 -4.53 -3.96 -1.48
CA PHE A 73 -5.15 -5.17 -0.97
C PHE A 73 -5.05 -5.25 0.56
N GLY A 74 -6.19 -5.39 1.22
CA GLY A 74 -6.29 -5.51 2.67
C GLY A 74 -5.84 -4.27 3.45
N VAL A 75 -5.62 -3.13 2.78
CA VAL A 75 -5.28 -1.87 3.43
C VAL A 75 -6.57 -1.27 3.98
N THR A 76 -6.70 -1.29 5.31
CA THR A 76 -7.85 -0.77 6.06
C THR A 76 -7.37 0.14 7.19
N PRO A 77 -8.24 0.97 7.78
CA PRO A 77 -7.85 1.80 8.93
C PRO A 77 -7.31 0.98 10.11
N GLU A 78 -7.96 -0.15 10.45
CA GLU A 78 -7.48 -1.09 11.48
C GLU A 78 -6.11 -1.67 11.11
N TYR A 79 -5.92 -2.09 9.86
CA TYR A 79 -4.62 -2.56 9.37
C TYR A 79 -3.54 -1.51 9.61
N CYS A 80 -3.77 -0.26 9.20
CA CYS A 80 -2.79 0.82 9.40
C CYS A 80 -2.49 1.06 10.89
N ALA A 81 -3.50 1.03 11.76
CA ALA A 81 -3.36 1.29 13.20
C ALA A 81 -2.53 0.23 13.95
N TYR A 82 -2.49 -1.02 13.44
CA TYR A 82 -1.69 -2.11 14.04
C TYR A 82 -0.24 -2.19 13.54
N ALA A 83 0.22 -1.22 12.75
CA ALA A 83 1.60 -1.12 12.29
C ALA A 83 2.51 -0.43 13.32
N ASP A 84 3.73 -0.91 13.46
CA ASP A 84 4.86 -0.12 13.98
C ASP A 84 5.52 0.68 12.85
N GLU A 85 5.44 0.17 11.62
CA GLU A 85 5.96 0.81 10.41
C GLU A 85 5.04 0.56 9.21
N LEU A 86 4.73 1.61 8.45
CA LEU A 86 3.98 1.55 7.20
C LEU A 86 4.94 1.66 6.02
N ASN A 87 5.05 0.59 5.23
CA ASN A 87 6.00 0.47 4.13
C ASN A 87 5.35 0.78 2.78
N ILE A 88 5.60 1.96 2.21
CA ILE A 88 5.22 2.30 0.84
C ILE A 88 6.11 1.51 -0.13
N LYS A 89 5.49 0.62 -0.90
CA LYS A 89 6.19 -0.19 -1.90
C LYS A 89 6.16 0.49 -3.25
N MET A 90 7.17 1.30 -3.55
CA MET A 90 7.34 1.83 -4.90
C MET A 90 7.68 0.70 -5.88
N ALA A 91 8.64 -0.15 -5.50
CA ALA A 91 9.12 -1.22 -6.38
C ALA A 91 9.69 -2.42 -5.60
N GLN A 92 10.02 -3.49 -6.33
CA GLN A 92 10.78 -4.64 -5.81
C GLN A 92 11.83 -5.09 -6.82
N GLY A 93 12.98 -5.58 -6.34
CA GLY A 93 14.14 -5.86 -7.20
C GLY A 93 13.89 -6.87 -8.33
N SER A 94 12.96 -7.81 -8.14
CA SER A 94 12.65 -8.84 -9.14
C SER A 94 11.76 -8.39 -10.31
N LYS A 95 11.16 -7.19 -10.20
CA LYS A 95 10.28 -6.56 -11.19
C LYS A 95 10.05 -5.08 -10.85
N PRO A 96 11.05 -4.21 -11.06
CA PRO A 96 11.00 -2.84 -10.57
C PRO A 96 9.92 -1.98 -11.24
N GLY A 97 9.72 -2.15 -12.55
CA GLY A 97 8.76 -1.39 -13.34
C GLY A 97 7.34 -1.96 -13.39
N GLU A 98 7.00 -2.91 -12.51
CA GLU A 98 5.71 -3.62 -12.55
C GLU A 98 5.07 -3.79 -11.16
N GLY A 99 3.78 -4.11 -11.16
CA GLY A 99 3.01 -4.39 -9.96
C GLY A 99 3.19 -5.81 -9.38
N GLY A 100 2.59 -6.01 -8.21
CA GLY A 100 2.37 -7.32 -7.60
C GLY A 100 1.67 -8.30 -8.55
N GLN A 101 1.96 -9.59 -8.43
CA GLN A 101 1.32 -10.63 -9.23
C GLN A 101 1.00 -11.82 -8.34
N LEU A 102 -0.27 -12.21 -8.32
CA LEU A 102 -0.74 -13.44 -7.69
C LEU A 102 -1.61 -14.21 -8.69
N PRO A 103 -1.17 -15.40 -9.16
CA PRO A 103 -1.96 -16.23 -10.06
C PRO A 103 -3.32 -16.58 -9.47
N GLY A 104 -4.38 -16.58 -10.29
CA GLY A 104 -5.76 -16.75 -9.86
C GLY A 104 -6.02 -18.08 -9.15
N HIS A 105 -5.30 -19.13 -9.52
CA HIS A 105 -5.39 -20.43 -8.85
C HIS A 105 -4.83 -20.43 -7.40
N LYS A 106 -4.08 -19.38 -7.02
CA LYS A 106 -3.68 -19.11 -5.62
C LYS A 106 -4.60 -18.13 -4.91
N VAL A 107 -5.62 -17.60 -5.59
CA VAL A 107 -6.62 -16.73 -4.97
C VAL A 107 -7.73 -17.60 -4.43
N SER A 108 -7.43 -18.27 -3.31
CA SER A 108 -8.41 -19.05 -2.55
C SER A 108 -9.50 -18.13 -1.98
N ALA A 109 -10.60 -18.70 -1.46
CA ALA A 109 -11.65 -17.92 -0.79
C ALA A 109 -11.11 -17.10 0.40
N GLU A 110 -10.13 -17.64 1.13
CA GLU A 110 -9.42 -16.95 2.20
C GLU A 110 -8.67 -15.72 1.68
N ILE A 111 -7.85 -15.90 0.63
CA ILE A 111 -7.08 -14.80 0.03
C ILE A 111 -8.01 -13.74 -0.58
N ALA A 112 -9.05 -14.17 -1.29
CA ALA A 112 -10.04 -13.27 -1.87
C ALA A 112 -10.73 -12.41 -0.79
N ARG A 113 -11.11 -13.02 0.34
CA ARG A 113 -11.68 -12.30 1.48
C ARG A 113 -10.71 -11.28 2.06
N LEU A 114 -9.46 -11.66 2.33
CA LEU A 114 -8.45 -10.76 2.91
C LEU A 114 -8.14 -9.57 2.00
N ARG A 115 -8.24 -9.76 0.68
CA ARG A 115 -7.90 -8.75 -0.32
C ARG A 115 -9.12 -7.98 -0.84
N PHE A 116 -10.33 -8.33 -0.42
CA PHE A 116 -11.59 -7.79 -0.96
C PHE A 116 -11.69 -7.97 -2.50
N THR A 117 -11.43 -9.19 -2.95
CA THR A 117 -11.43 -9.59 -4.37
C THR A 117 -12.29 -10.83 -4.63
N GLN A 118 -12.31 -11.30 -5.88
CA GLN A 118 -13.04 -12.48 -6.30
C GLN A 118 -12.16 -13.75 -6.25
N PRO A 119 -12.66 -14.88 -5.70
CA PRO A 119 -11.94 -16.15 -5.73
C PRO A 119 -11.60 -16.60 -7.16
N GLY A 120 -10.40 -17.15 -7.35
CA GLY A 120 -9.98 -17.72 -8.63
C GLY A 120 -9.57 -16.72 -9.72
N VAL A 121 -9.71 -15.41 -9.47
CA VAL A 121 -9.32 -14.35 -10.42
C VAL A 121 -7.88 -13.93 -10.16
N GLY A 122 -7.07 -13.84 -11.22
CA GLY A 122 -5.68 -13.37 -11.12
C GLY A 122 -5.62 -11.94 -10.58
N LEU A 123 -4.64 -11.66 -9.71
CA LEU A 123 -4.42 -10.32 -9.17
C LEU A 123 -3.11 -9.77 -9.71
N ILE A 124 -3.23 -8.93 -10.73
CA ILE A 124 -2.15 -8.10 -11.24
C ILE A 124 -2.39 -6.70 -10.70
N SER A 125 -1.51 -6.25 -9.80
CA SER A 125 -1.60 -4.88 -9.28
C SER A 125 -1.20 -3.89 -10.38
N PRO A 126 -1.77 -2.67 -10.38
CA PRO A 126 -1.28 -1.60 -11.25
C PRO A 126 0.22 -1.40 -11.05
N PRO A 127 1.02 -1.11 -12.11
CA PRO A 127 2.42 -0.75 -11.92
C PRO A 127 2.62 0.48 -11.02
N PRO A 128 1.93 1.62 -11.24
CA PRO A 128 2.07 2.77 -10.37
C PRO A 128 1.12 2.69 -9.17
N HIS A 129 1.47 3.43 -8.12
CA HIS A 129 0.49 3.91 -7.17
C HIS A 129 -0.32 5.03 -7.83
N HIS A 130 -1.65 4.89 -7.93
CA HIS A 130 -2.48 5.93 -8.55
C HIS A 130 -2.63 7.22 -7.72
N ASP A 131 -2.02 7.25 -6.54
CA ASP A 131 -1.85 8.39 -5.64
C ASP A 131 -0.38 8.79 -5.47
N ILE A 132 0.50 8.38 -6.40
CA ILE A 132 1.90 8.80 -6.47
C ILE A 132 2.31 8.97 -7.94
N TYR A 133 2.14 10.17 -8.48
CA TYR A 133 2.65 10.53 -9.81
C TYR A 133 3.86 11.47 -9.76
N SER A 134 4.16 12.00 -8.57
CA SER A 134 5.31 12.86 -8.32
C SER A 134 5.82 12.71 -6.88
N ILE A 135 6.88 13.46 -6.55
CA ILE A 135 7.47 13.41 -5.20
C ILE A 135 6.55 14.08 -4.16
N GLU A 136 5.80 15.08 -4.56
CA GLU A 136 4.79 15.73 -3.71
C GLU A 136 3.61 14.81 -3.42
N ASP A 137 3.19 13.97 -4.36
CA ASP A 137 2.19 12.95 -4.10
C ASP A 137 2.71 11.87 -3.13
N LEU A 138 3.99 11.48 -3.26
CA LEU A 138 4.61 10.59 -2.28
C LEU A 138 4.61 11.24 -0.88
N ALA A 139 4.94 12.53 -0.81
CA ALA A 139 4.86 13.29 0.45
C ALA A 139 3.43 13.33 1.00
N GLN A 140 2.42 13.44 0.13
CA GLN A 140 1.02 13.36 0.54
C GLN A 140 0.66 11.99 1.10
N LEU A 141 1.06 10.88 0.46
CA LEU A 141 0.82 9.54 1.02
C LEU A 141 1.57 9.34 2.35
N ILE A 142 2.82 9.80 2.48
CA ILE A 142 3.54 9.76 3.77
C ILE A 142 2.76 10.54 4.82
N TYR A 143 2.24 11.71 4.48
CA TYR A 143 1.42 12.53 5.37
C TYR A 143 0.13 11.81 5.79
N ASP A 144 -0.58 11.20 4.83
CA ASP A 144 -1.82 10.46 5.08
C ASP A 144 -1.60 9.29 6.06
N LEU A 145 -0.55 8.51 5.84
CA LEU A 145 -0.19 7.36 6.68
C LEU A 145 0.15 7.79 8.11
N LYS A 146 0.73 8.98 8.28
CA LYS A 146 1.03 9.56 9.60
C LYS A 146 -0.18 10.14 10.31
N GLN A 147 -1.23 10.54 9.58
CA GLN A 147 -2.49 10.94 10.19
C GLN A 147 -3.25 9.70 10.69
N VAL A 148 -3.44 8.69 9.83
CA VAL A 148 -4.17 7.46 10.24
C VAL A 148 -3.44 6.68 11.34
N ASN A 149 -2.11 6.64 11.34
CA ASN A 149 -1.34 6.07 12.44
C ASN A 149 -0.24 7.05 12.89
N PRO A 150 -0.49 7.85 13.94
CA PRO A 150 0.46 8.82 14.46
C PRO A 150 1.74 8.22 15.03
N LEU A 151 1.72 6.93 15.38
CA LEU A 151 2.81 6.23 16.08
C LEU A 151 3.71 5.46 15.12
N ALA A 152 3.22 5.04 13.95
CA ALA A 152 4.02 4.30 12.99
C ALA A 152 5.09 5.18 12.32
N ASP A 153 6.26 4.58 12.07
CA ASP A 153 7.21 5.11 11.11
C ASP A 153 6.73 4.85 9.68
N VAL A 154 7.17 5.66 8.71
CA VAL A 154 6.91 5.42 7.29
C VAL A 154 8.21 5.09 6.58
N SER A 155 8.22 3.96 5.86
CA SER A 155 9.33 3.52 5.03
C SER A 155 8.98 3.51 3.55
N VAL A 156 9.92 3.85 2.69
CA VAL A 156 9.73 3.78 1.23
C VAL A 156 10.69 2.76 0.65
N LYS A 157 10.14 1.74 0.00
CA LYS A 157 10.91 0.67 -0.66
C LYS A 157 11.17 1.02 -2.11
N LEU A 158 12.42 1.36 -2.39
CA LEU A 158 13.00 1.60 -3.71
C LEU A 158 13.77 0.36 -4.19
N VAL A 159 14.11 0.36 -5.47
CA VAL A 159 15.03 -0.61 -6.07
C VAL A 159 16.30 0.12 -6.47
N ALA A 160 17.45 -0.55 -6.29
CA ALA A 160 18.71 -0.02 -6.75
C ALA A 160 18.68 0.17 -8.28
N GLU A 161 18.93 1.41 -8.71
CA GLU A 161 19.12 1.82 -10.08
C GLU A 161 20.08 3.01 -10.12
N ASP A 162 20.46 3.45 -11.31
CA ASP A 162 21.32 4.61 -11.47
C ASP A 162 20.62 5.87 -10.91
N ASN A 163 21.36 6.69 -10.15
CA ASN A 163 20.86 7.91 -9.50
C ASN A 163 19.71 7.71 -8.47
N VAL A 164 19.52 6.50 -7.93
CA VAL A 164 18.51 6.26 -6.88
C VAL A 164 18.74 7.14 -5.64
N GLY A 165 19.96 7.62 -5.40
CA GLY A 165 20.26 8.54 -4.30
C GLY A 165 19.54 9.89 -4.39
N VAL A 166 19.30 10.39 -5.60
CA VAL A 166 18.51 11.62 -5.82
C VAL A 166 17.06 11.40 -5.40
N ILE A 167 16.49 10.24 -5.76
CA ILE A 167 15.15 9.84 -5.35
C ILE A 167 15.09 9.68 -3.82
N ALA A 168 16.10 9.03 -3.23
CA ALA A 168 16.21 8.86 -1.77
C ALA A 168 16.24 10.22 -1.04
N ALA A 169 16.96 11.22 -1.56
CA ALA A 169 16.93 12.57 -0.99
C ALA A 169 15.53 13.20 -1.04
N GLY A 170 14.81 13.01 -2.16
CA GLY A 170 13.40 13.40 -2.29
C GLY A 170 12.52 12.72 -1.23
N VAL A 171 12.67 11.41 -1.04
CA VAL A 171 11.94 10.63 -0.03
C VAL A 171 12.17 11.15 1.40
N VAL A 172 13.41 11.49 1.75
CA VAL A 172 13.74 12.04 3.07
C VAL A 172 13.21 13.47 3.25
N LYS A 173 13.14 14.25 2.17
CA LYS A 173 12.46 15.56 2.16
C LYS A 173 10.94 15.44 2.26
N ALA A 174 10.38 14.36 1.72
CA ALA A 174 8.99 13.95 1.88
C ALA A 174 8.69 13.35 3.28
N LEU A 175 9.66 13.39 4.19
CA LEU A 175 9.54 13.09 5.62
C LEU A 175 9.41 11.60 5.97
N ALA A 176 9.87 10.68 5.13
CA ALA A 176 9.99 9.27 5.53
C ALA A 176 11.07 9.08 6.60
N GLU A 177 10.89 8.10 7.49
CA GLU A 177 11.88 7.70 8.49
C GLU A 177 12.87 6.67 7.96
N VAL A 178 12.48 5.89 6.96
CA VAL A 178 13.31 4.82 6.41
C VAL A 178 13.28 4.83 4.88
N VAL A 179 14.45 4.76 4.26
CA VAL A 179 14.59 4.46 2.83
C VAL A 179 15.12 3.04 2.71
N GLN A 180 14.39 2.18 2.01
CA GLN A 180 14.83 0.82 1.74
C GLN A 180 15.35 0.72 0.30
N ILE A 181 16.61 0.34 0.13
CA ILE A 181 17.22 0.04 -1.18
C ILE A 181 17.21 -1.47 -1.40
N SER A 182 16.49 -1.91 -2.43
CA SER A 182 16.36 -3.34 -2.76
C SER A 182 17.21 -3.70 -3.96
N GLY A 183 18.09 -4.69 -3.85
CA GLY A 183 18.88 -5.17 -4.99
C GLY A 183 18.09 -6.04 -5.96
N ALA A 184 18.55 -6.11 -7.22
CA ALA A 184 17.99 -6.96 -8.27
C ALA A 184 17.92 -8.46 -7.90
N ASN A 185 18.75 -8.89 -6.95
CA ASN A 185 18.79 -10.27 -6.44
C ASN A 185 17.64 -10.62 -5.47
N GLY A 186 16.65 -9.72 -5.31
CA GLY A 186 15.45 -9.97 -4.52
C GLY A 186 14.62 -11.16 -5.03
N GLY A 187 14.03 -11.92 -4.10
CA GLY A 187 13.14 -13.03 -4.43
C GLY A 187 11.75 -12.57 -4.89
N THR A 188 10.99 -13.47 -5.51
CA THR A 188 9.58 -13.25 -5.85
C THR A 188 8.80 -14.56 -5.92
N GLY A 189 7.51 -14.50 -5.57
CA GLY A 189 6.57 -15.60 -5.75
C GLY A 189 6.14 -15.78 -7.21
N ALA A 190 6.00 -14.67 -7.96
CA ALA A 190 5.60 -14.64 -9.37
C ALA A 190 6.09 -13.32 -10.03
N SER A 191 6.75 -13.45 -11.16
CA SER A 191 7.26 -12.34 -11.97
C SER A 191 7.66 -12.84 -13.36
N PRO A 192 7.59 -12.02 -14.41
CA PRO A 192 8.17 -12.34 -15.71
C PRO A 192 9.67 -12.65 -15.59
N LEU A 193 10.13 -13.64 -16.37
CA LEU A 193 11.54 -14.03 -16.36
C LEU A 193 12.45 -12.92 -16.87
N SER A 194 11.98 -12.13 -17.85
CA SER A 194 12.66 -10.94 -18.37
C SER A 194 12.99 -9.98 -17.24
N SER A 195 12.03 -9.64 -16.39
CA SER A 195 12.18 -8.69 -15.30
C SER A 195 13.11 -9.22 -14.21
N ILE A 196 13.02 -10.50 -13.87
CA ILE A 196 13.94 -11.16 -12.91
C ILE A 196 15.40 -11.10 -13.39
N LYS A 197 15.63 -11.16 -14.70
CA LYS A 197 16.98 -11.28 -15.27
C LYS A 197 17.59 -9.97 -15.74
N ASN A 198 16.75 -9.00 -16.12
CA ASN A 198 17.20 -7.84 -16.89
C ASN A 198 16.80 -6.48 -16.27
N ALA A 199 16.14 -6.46 -15.11
CA ALA A 199 15.72 -5.20 -14.47
C ALA A 199 16.30 -5.05 -13.05
N GLY A 200 16.68 -3.82 -12.69
CA GLY A 200 17.31 -3.46 -11.42
C GLY A 200 18.83 -3.66 -11.41
N LEU A 201 19.50 -3.06 -10.42
CA LEU A 201 20.94 -3.15 -10.20
C LEU A 201 21.28 -3.86 -8.87
N PRO A 202 22.56 -4.24 -8.65
CA PRO A 202 23.04 -4.69 -7.35
C PRO A 202 22.78 -3.64 -6.25
N TRP A 203 22.46 -4.11 -5.04
CA TRP A 203 22.15 -3.20 -3.94
C TRP A 203 23.38 -2.39 -3.50
N GLU A 204 24.59 -2.91 -3.72
CA GLU A 204 25.85 -2.25 -3.40
C GLU A 204 25.96 -0.90 -4.12
N LEU A 205 25.54 -0.83 -5.40
CA LEU A 205 25.56 0.39 -6.19
C LEU A 205 24.51 1.39 -5.67
N GLY A 206 23.27 0.94 -5.50
CA GLY A 206 22.18 1.81 -5.06
C GLY A 206 22.35 2.31 -3.63
N LEU A 207 22.89 1.47 -2.74
CA LEU A 207 23.14 1.85 -1.35
C LEU A 207 24.27 2.87 -1.25
N ALA A 208 25.38 2.67 -1.98
CA ALA A 208 26.48 3.62 -2.01
C ALA A 208 26.04 4.98 -2.58
N ASP A 209 25.24 5.00 -3.65
CA ASP A 209 24.71 6.24 -4.21
C ASP A 209 23.76 6.96 -3.24
N ALA A 210 22.82 6.23 -2.62
CA ALA A 210 21.93 6.79 -1.61
C ALA A 210 22.70 7.36 -0.40
N GLN A 211 23.68 6.62 0.11
CA GLN A 211 24.55 7.04 1.20
C GLN A 211 25.25 8.36 0.85
N ARG A 212 25.90 8.42 -0.31
CA ARG A 212 26.65 9.59 -0.78
C ARG A 212 25.74 10.81 -0.92
N VAL A 213 24.63 10.70 -1.67
CA VAL A 213 23.73 11.83 -1.93
C VAL A 213 23.11 12.34 -0.63
N LEU A 214 22.73 11.47 0.30
CA LEU A 214 22.16 11.87 1.59
C LEU A 214 23.17 12.59 2.48
N ILE A 215 24.44 12.20 2.46
CA ILE A 215 25.52 12.91 3.17
C ILE A 215 25.73 14.31 2.55
N GLU A 216 25.91 14.38 1.23
CA GLU A 216 26.16 15.63 0.50
C GLU A 216 25.04 16.67 0.69
N ASN A 217 23.82 16.22 1.00
CA ASN A 217 22.65 17.08 1.21
C ASN A 217 22.30 17.31 2.69
N ASN A 218 23.12 16.84 3.64
CA ASN A 218 22.87 16.92 5.08
C ASN A 218 21.52 16.30 5.50
N LEU A 219 21.19 15.14 4.92
CA LEU A 219 19.95 14.40 5.16
C LEU A 219 20.18 13.06 5.86
N ARG A 220 21.43 12.59 5.95
CA ARG A 220 21.76 11.22 6.37
C ARG A 220 21.46 10.92 7.84
N ASP A 221 21.59 11.91 8.71
CA ASP A 221 21.45 11.79 10.17
C ASP A 221 20.02 11.51 10.65
N ARG A 222 19.02 11.85 9.83
CA ARG A 222 17.59 11.76 10.18
C ARG A 222 16.81 10.63 9.49
N VAL A 223 17.49 9.79 8.70
CA VAL A 223 16.88 8.66 8.00
C VAL A 223 17.63 7.37 8.31
N ARG A 224 16.91 6.26 8.45
CA ARG A 224 17.50 4.92 8.46
C ARG A 224 17.57 4.38 7.03
N LEU A 225 18.74 3.90 6.63
CA LEU A 225 18.91 3.16 5.39
C LEU A 225 18.72 1.68 5.65
N ARG A 226 17.69 1.09 5.04
CA ARG A 226 17.45 -0.35 5.04
C ARG A 226 17.91 -0.94 3.70
N VAL A 227 18.47 -2.15 3.71
CA VAL A 227 18.83 -2.85 2.48
C VAL A 227 18.34 -4.29 2.44
N ASP A 228 17.95 -4.76 1.27
CA ASP A 228 17.75 -6.19 0.98
C ASP A 228 18.32 -6.56 -0.40
N GLY A 229 18.37 -7.87 -0.69
CA GLY A 229 18.81 -8.36 -2.00
C GLY A 229 19.75 -9.55 -1.90
N GLY A 230 19.24 -10.69 -1.43
CA GLY A 230 20.01 -11.94 -1.42
C GLY A 230 20.93 -12.14 -0.21
N PHE A 231 20.72 -11.41 0.88
CA PHE A 231 21.42 -11.55 2.16
C PHE A 231 21.24 -12.96 2.73
N LYS A 232 22.34 -13.57 3.16
CA LYS A 232 22.39 -14.94 3.70
C LYS A 232 23.37 -15.09 4.87
N THR A 233 24.30 -14.16 5.05
CA THR A 233 25.40 -14.31 6.01
C THR A 233 25.59 -13.04 6.84
N GLY A 234 26.24 -13.16 8.00
CA GLY A 234 26.67 -12.02 8.79
C GLY A 234 27.66 -11.13 8.04
N ARG A 235 28.44 -11.70 7.11
CA ARG A 235 29.31 -10.92 6.21
C ARG A 235 28.53 -10.00 5.28
N ASP A 236 27.39 -10.44 4.74
CA ASP A 236 26.53 -9.59 3.89
C ASP A 236 26.05 -8.36 4.70
N VAL A 237 25.62 -8.59 5.94
CA VAL A 237 25.22 -7.53 6.89
C VAL A 237 26.36 -6.55 7.14
N LEU A 238 27.56 -7.05 7.44
CA LEU A 238 28.70 -6.20 7.75
C LEU A 238 29.15 -5.34 6.57
N ILE A 239 29.18 -5.90 5.35
CA ILE A 239 29.48 -5.12 4.14
C ILE A 239 28.43 -4.05 3.91
N ALA A 240 27.16 -4.40 4.04
CA ALA A 240 26.08 -3.43 3.92
C ALA A 240 26.18 -2.31 4.97
N ALA A 241 26.56 -2.64 6.20
CA ALA A 241 26.84 -1.66 7.24
C ALA A 241 27.94 -0.70 6.79
N MET A 242 29.08 -1.20 6.31
CA MET A 242 30.19 -0.38 5.80
C MET A 242 29.76 0.53 4.64
N PHE A 243 28.87 0.08 3.77
CA PHE A 243 28.27 0.93 2.71
C PHE A 243 27.23 1.95 3.22
N GLY A 244 26.82 1.86 4.48
CA GLY A 244 25.97 2.85 5.13
C GLY A 244 24.58 2.37 5.55
N ALA A 245 24.25 1.08 5.46
CA ALA A 245 22.94 0.59 5.90
C ALA A 245 22.85 0.50 7.43
N ASP A 246 21.74 1.00 8.00
CA ASP A 246 21.40 0.89 9.43
C ASP A 246 20.56 -0.37 9.73
N GLU A 247 19.80 -0.86 8.76
CA GLU A 247 18.87 -2.00 8.89
C GLU A 247 18.99 -2.98 7.72
N TYR A 248 18.70 -4.26 7.97
CA TYR A 248 18.93 -5.36 7.02
C TYR A 248 17.69 -6.26 6.89
N SER A 249 17.25 -6.52 5.66
CA SER A 249 16.03 -7.27 5.38
C SER A 249 16.32 -8.59 4.64
N PHE A 250 15.71 -9.67 5.11
CA PHE A 250 15.97 -11.04 4.66
C PHE A 250 14.69 -11.68 4.09
N GLY A 251 14.74 -12.08 2.82
CA GLY A 251 13.62 -12.78 2.15
C GLY A 251 13.90 -14.27 2.00
N THR A 252 14.60 -14.65 0.92
CA THR A 252 14.87 -16.05 0.57
C THR A 252 15.53 -16.84 1.71
N ALA A 253 16.44 -16.23 2.48
CA ALA A 253 17.18 -16.93 3.51
C ALA A 253 16.29 -17.38 4.68
N VAL A 254 15.34 -16.54 5.12
CA VAL A 254 14.37 -16.96 6.15
C VAL A 254 13.39 -18.00 5.63
N MET A 255 13.02 -17.94 4.34
CA MET A 255 12.23 -19.02 3.73
C MET A 255 12.98 -20.35 3.71
N LEU A 256 14.30 -20.35 3.50
CA LEU A 256 15.13 -21.55 3.60
C LEU A 256 15.11 -22.10 5.04
N ALA A 257 15.22 -21.22 6.03
CA ALA A 257 15.13 -21.60 7.44
C ALA A 257 13.75 -22.20 7.80
N GLU A 258 12.69 -21.80 7.11
CA GLU A 258 11.34 -22.40 7.23
C GLU A 258 11.16 -23.71 6.45
N GLY A 259 12.16 -24.16 5.70
CA GLY A 259 12.13 -25.42 4.95
C GLY A 259 11.93 -25.27 3.43
N CYS A 260 12.20 -24.10 2.85
CA CYS A 260 12.24 -23.96 1.40
C CYS A 260 13.41 -24.76 0.83
N ILE A 261 13.16 -25.53 -0.24
CA ILE A 261 14.17 -26.33 -0.93
C ILE A 261 14.51 -25.79 -2.34
N MET A 262 14.15 -24.53 -2.61
CA MET A 262 14.51 -23.80 -3.84
C MET A 262 14.09 -24.47 -5.16
N VAL A 263 12.96 -25.19 -5.16
CA VAL A 263 12.40 -25.81 -6.37
C VAL A 263 11.86 -24.79 -7.41
N ARG A 264 11.70 -23.51 -7.01
CA ARG A 264 11.28 -22.39 -7.87
C ARG A 264 9.91 -22.60 -8.58
N ALA A 265 9.00 -23.30 -7.90
CA ALA A 265 7.63 -23.53 -8.37
C ALA A 265 6.58 -22.67 -7.62
N CYS A 266 6.99 -21.57 -7.00
CA CYS A 266 6.15 -20.73 -6.13
C CYS A 266 4.87 -20.22 -6.83
N HIS A 267 4.99 -19.85 -8.10
CA HIS A 267 3.89 -19.35 -8.94
C HIS A 267 2.94 -20.46 -9.42
N ARG A 268 3.33 -21.73 -9.33
CA ARG A 268 2.53 -22.88 -9.82
C ARG A 268 1.62 -23.47 -8.76
N ASP A 269 1.71 -22.96 -7.53
CA ASP A 269 0.96 -23.49 -6.39
C ASP A 269 1.25 -24.97 -6.08
N THR A 270 2.47 -25.43 -6.40
CA THR A 270 2.92 -26.82 -6.21
C THR A 270 4.09 -26.94 -5.25
N CYS A 271 4.22 -26.01 -4.30
CA CYS A 271 5.30 -26.02 -3.32
C CYS A 271 5.29 -27.34 -2.51
N PRO A 272 6.35 -28.18 -2.60
CA PRO A 272 6.35 -29.50 -1.98
C PRO A 272 6.45 -29.46 -0.45
N THR A 273 6.91 -28.34 0.11
CA THR A 273 7.12 -28.14 1.55
C THR A 273 6.07 -27.22 2.18
N GLY A 274 4.97 -26.92 1.48
CA GLY A 274 3.85 -26.18 2.04
C GLY A 274 4.05 -24.67 2.23
N ILE A 275 5.18 -24.10 1.79
CA ILE A 275 5.51 -22.68 2.00
C ILE A 275 4.78 -21.77 1.00
N ALA A 276 4.98 -21.97 -0.29
CA ALA A 276 4.50 -21.07 -1.34
C ALA A 276 3.28 -21.65 -2.08
N THR A 277 2.25 -22.07 -1.34
CA THR A 277 1.06 -22.72 -1.89
C THR A 277 -0.19 -22.45 -1.07
N GLN A 278 -1.36 -22.41 -1.72
CA GLN A 278 -2.67 -22.35 -1.09
C GLN A 278 -3.39 -23.71 -1.08
N ARG A 279 -2.77 -24.79 -1.60
CA ARG A 279 -3.38 -26.13 -1.64
C ARG A 279 -3.36 -26.77 -0.25
N PRO A 280 -4.50 -27.15 0.34
CA PRO A 280 -4.56 -27.70 1.70
C PRO A 280 -3.64 -28.91 1.92
N GLY A 281 -3.64 -29.87 0.98
CA GLY A 281 -2.79 -31.07 1.09
C GLY A 281 -1.29 -30.82 0.95
N LEU A 282 -0.88 -29.66 0.41
CA LEU A 282 0.54 -29.25 0.39
C LEU A 282 0.87 -28.38 1.61
N ARG A 283 -0.03 -27.48 2.03
CA ARG A 283 0.09 -26.70 3.27
C ARG A 283 0.27 -27.60 4.49
N ALA A 284 -0.45 -28.74 4.55
CA ALA A 284 -0.30 -29.75 5.59
C ALA A 284 1.11 -30.37 5.70
N LYS A 285 1.98 -30.17 4.71
CA LYS A 285 3.39 -30.62 4.72
C LYS A 285 4.34 -29.57 5.30
N PHE A 286 3.86 -28.37 5.65
CA PHE A 286 4.68 -27.34 6.24
C PHE A 286 5.20 -27.80 7.61
N ALA A 287 6.51 -27.73 7.80
CA ALA A 287 7.21 -28.19 9.00
C ALA A 287 8.13 -27.11 9.61
N GLY A 288 8.11 -25.90 9.06
CA GLY A 288 8.87 -24.76 9.60
C GLY A 288 8.39 -24.39 11.00
N THR A 289 9.30 -23.90 11.84
CA THR A 289 8.98 -23.47 13.21
C THR A 289 9.51 -22.07 13.46
N PRO A 290 8.80 -21.25 14.26
CA PRO A 290 9.29 -19.92 14.62
C PRO A 290 10.66 -19.97 15.29
N GLU A 291 10.87 -20.97 16.15
CA GLU A 291 12.12 -21.20 16.87
C GLU A 291 13.30 -21.50 15.92
N GLY A 292 13.06 -22.24 14.84
CA GLY A 292 14.08 -22.53 13.82
C GLY A 292 14.50 -21.27 13.06
N VAL A 293 13.53 -20.44 12.65
CA VAL A 293 13.81 -19.15 11.99
C VAL A 293 14.52 -18.20 12.94
N ALA A 294 14.04 -18.06 14.17
CA ALA A 294 14.66 -17.22 15.19
C ALA A 294 16.12 -17.63 15.42
N THR A 295 16.38 -18.95 15.55
CA THR A 295 17.73 -19.50 15.73
C THR A 295 18.64 -19.18 14.55
N TYR A 296 18.15 -19.32 13.32
CA TYR A 296 18.90 -18.92 12.12
C TYR A 296 19.29 -17.43 12.18
N MET A 297 18.34 -16.54 12.51
CA MET A 297 18.62 -15.10 12.62
C MET A 297 19.60 -14.76 13.75
N LEU A 298 19.53 -15.48 14.87
CA LEU A 298 20.50 -15.35 15.97
C LEU A 298 21.91 -15.79 15.55
N TYR A 299 22.04 -16.84 14.73
CA TYR A 299 23.35 -17.24 14.18
C TYR A 299 23.94 -16.19 13.24
N ILE A 300 23.11 -15.55 12.41
CA ILE A 300 23.57 -14.43 11.57
C ILE A 300 24.08 -13.28 12.44
N ALA A 301 23.34 -12.93 13.49
CA ALA A 301 23.76 -11.88 14.42
C ALA A 301 25.05 -12.25 15.17
N GLU A 302 25.22 -13.51 15.59
CA GLU A 302 26.46 -13.97 16.22
C GLU A 302 27.66 -13.93 15.25
N GLU A 303 27.45 -14.29 13.98
CA GLU A 303 28.47 -14.14 12.94
C GLU A 303 28.88 -12.66 12.77
N VAL A 304 27.91 -11.74 12.74
CA VAL A 304 28.20 -10.28 12.73
C VAL A 304 29.05 -9.90 13.93
N ARG A 305 28.74 -10.40 15.13
CA ARG A 305 29.53 -10.10 16.33
C ARG A 305 30.97 -10.59 16.22
N GLY A 306 31.16 -11.82 15.71
CA GLY A 306 32.47 -12.39 15.46
C GLY A 306 33.30 -11.54 14.50
N LEU A 307 32.70 -11.13 13.38
CA LEU A 307 33.36 -10.30 12.37
C LEU A 307 33.69 -8.89 12.89
N LEU A 308 32.79 -8.28 13.67
CA LEU A 308 33.07 -6.99 14.33
C LEU A 308 34.28 -7.11 15.28
N ALA A 309 34.33 -8.18 16.08
CA ALA A 309 35.43 -8.43 17.01
C ALA A 309 36.76 -8.62 16.26
N GLU A 310 36.76 -9.38 15.16
CA GLU A 310 37.94 -9.63 14.31
C GLU A 310 38.51 -8.33 13.74
N LEU A 311 37.64 -7.39 13.34
CA LEU A 311 38.00 -6.08 12.82
C LEU A 311 38.28 -5.04 13.92
N GLY A 312 38.08 -5.38 15.19
CA GLY A 312 38.33 -4.48 16.34
C GLY A 312 37.21 -3.50 16.68
N PHE A 313 36.02 -3.64 16.08
CA PHE A 313 34.84 -2.82 16.38
C PHE A 313 34.00 -3.42 17.51
N ARG A 314 33.31 -2.56 18.26
CA ARG A 314 32.43 -2.98 19.38
C ARG A 314 30.96 -2.95 19.03
N SER A 315 30.54 -2.32 17.93
CA SER A 315 29.14 -2.28 17.48
C SER A 315 29.03 -2.02 15.98
N LEU A 316 27.88 -2.34 15.39
CA LEU A 316 27.47 -1.94 14.06
C LEU A 316 27.52 -0.41 13.90
N ASP A 317 27.11 0.32 14.94
CA ASP A 317 27.15 1.79 14.93
C ASP A 317 28.56 2.37 14.75
N GLU A 318 29.60 1.64 15.12
CA GLU A 318 30.98 2.07 14.87
C GLU A 318 31.38 1.87 13.40
N VAL A 319 30.86 0.85 12.72
CA VAL A 319 31.30 0.48 11.36
C VAL A 319 30.40 1.02 10.25
N ILE A 320 29.18 1.49 10.56
CA ILE A 320 28.26 2.01 9.56
C ILE A 320 28.88 3.17 8.77
N GLY A 321 28.95 3.03 7.44
CA GLY A 321 29.51 4.03 6.54
C GLY A 321 31.03 4.11 6.52
N GLN A 322 31.75 3.17 7.15
CA GLN A 322 33.21 3.11 7.11
C GLN A 322 33.73 2.31 5.90
N VAL A 323 33.49 2.83 4.70
CA VAL A 323 33.94 2.23 3.43
C VAL A 323 35.46 2.11 3.29
N GLU A 324 36.22 2.93 4.03
CA GLU A 324 37.68 2.90 4.10
C GLU A 324 38.27 1.58 4.63
N ASN A 325 37.46 0.75 5.30
CA ASN A 325 37.86 -0.58 5.76
C ASN A 325 37.64 -1.67 4.70
N LEU A 326 37.15 -1.31 3.51
CA LEU A 326 36.96 -2.22 2.39
C LEU A 326 38.13 -2.08 1.41
N THR A 327 38.51 -3.20 0.80
CA THR A 327 39.49 -3.21 -0.29
C THR A 327 39.03 -4.20 -1.36
N GLN A 328 39.11 -3.78 -2.63
CA GLN A 328 38.85 -4.67 -3.75
C GLN A 328 39.90 -5.79 -3.79
N ARG A 329 39.43 -7.03 -3.88
CA ARG A 329 40.31 -8.20 -4.02
C ARG A 329 40.53 -8.52 -5.48
N THR A 330 41.77 -8.77 -5.86
CA THR A 330 42.11 -9.43 -7.13
C THR A 330 41.90 -10.92 -6.99
N ILE A 331 41.17 -11.55 -7.90
CA ILE A 331 40.81 -12.97 -7.83
C ILE A 331 41.37 -13.82 -8.98
N GLY A 332 42.08 -13.20 -9.93
CA GLY A 332 42.71 -13.88 -11.07
C GLY A 332 41.76 -14.16 -12.24
N ASP A 333 40.56 -13.57 -12.22
CA ASP A 333 39.63 -13.61 -13.36
C ASP A 333 39.74 -12.28 -14.12
N PRO A 334 40.19 -12.28 -15.40
CA PRO A 334 40.43 -11.04 -16.14
C PRO A 334 39.21 -10.13 -16.28
N ARG A 335 37.99 -10.68 -16.24
CA ARG A 335 36.77 -9.87 -16.37
C ARG A 335 36.40 -9.23 -15.05
N ALA A 336 36.48 -9.96 -13.94
CA ALA A 336 36.23 -9.43 -12.61
C ALA A 336 37.30 -8.43 -12.19
N ASP A 337 38.58 -8.74 -12.47
CA ASP A 337 39.72 -7.88 -12.13
C ASP A 337 39.78 -6.60 -12.99
N ALA A 338 39.03 -6.54 -14.09
CA ALA A 338 38.86 -5.32 -14.89
C ALA A 338 37.81 -4.34 -14.33
N LEU A 339 37.02 -4.73 -13.33
CA LEU A 339 36.06 -3.83 -12.68
C LEU A 339 36.80 -2.83 -11.80
N ASP A 340 36.43 -1.57 -11.86
CA ASP A 340 36.89 -0.53 -10.94
C ASP A 340 35.82 -0.30 -9.86
N LEU A 341 36.08 -0.79 -8.64
CA LEU A 341 35.20 -0.60 -7.49
C LEU A 341 35.60 0.62 -6.64
N SER A 342 36.64 1.36 -7.01
CA SER A 342 37.09 2.54 -6.26
C SER A 342 35.99 3.58 -6.02
N PRO A 343 35.03 3.83 -6.94
CA PRO A 343 33.94 4.78 -6.67
C PRO A 343 33.02 4.36 -5.52
N LEU A 344 32.91 3.07 -5.22
CA LEU A 344 32.04 2.56 -4.15
C LEU A 344 32.70 2.65 -2.77
N ILE A 345 34.03 2.58 -2.72
CA ILE A 345 34.79 2.53 -1.47
C ILE A 345 35.52 3.84 -1.15
N THR A 346 35.18 4.92 -1.85
CA THR A 346 35.72 6.26 -1.60
C THR A 346 34.97 6.90 -0.43
N PRO A 347 35.67 7.29 0.66
CA PRO A 347 35.05 7.99 1.78
C PRO A 347 34.44 9.34 1.36
N PRO A 348 33.44 9.86 2.11
CA PRO A 348 32.87 11.17 1.82
C PRO A 348 33.93 12.28 1.98
N LEU A 349 33.80 13.34 1.18
CA LEU A 349 34.72 14.49 1.22
C LEU A 349 34.67 15.21 2.58
N ASP A 350 33.47 15.36 3.14
CA ASP A 350 33.29 15.89 4.49
C ASP A 350 33.33 14.75 5.51
N LEU A 351 34.45 14.64 6.22
CA LEU A 351 34.65 13.65 7.27
C LEU A 351 33.87 13.95 8.55
N THR A 352 33.32 15.16 8.69
CA THR A 352 32.53 15.58 9.87
C THR A 352 31.04 15.28 9.71
N ALA A 353 30.57 15.09 8.47
CA ALA A 353 29.19 14.75 8.18
C ALA A 353 28.81 13.37 8.76
N SER A 354 27.58 13.25 9.28
CA SER A 354 27.10 11.97 9.79
C SER A 354 26.97 10.95 8.66
N ARG A 355 27.53 9.77 8.87
CA ARG A 355 27.45 8.63 7.94
C ARG A 355 26.36 7.62 8.30
N LYS A 356 25.64 7.86 9.40
CA LYS A 356 24.65 6.94 9.95
C LYS A 356 23.42 7.68 10.46
N PHE A 357 22.37 6.93 10.78
CA PHE A 357 21.23 7.47 11.47
C PHE A 357 21.64 7.91 12.88
N VAL A 358 21.17 9.09 13.31
CA VAL A 358 21.42 9.63 14.65
C VAL A 358 20.10 9.68 15.41
N ALA A 359 19.12 10.42 14.89
CA ALA A 359 17.80 10.56 15.50
C ALA A 359 16.78 11.08 14.48
N SER A 360 15.52 10.71 14.69
CA SER A 360 14.41 11.34 13.97
C SER A 360 14.24 12.79 14.41
N VAL A 361 13.82 13.65 13.50
CA VAL A 361 13.56 15.07 13.77
C VAL A 361 12.06 15.35 13.92
N PRO A 362 11.65 16.34 14.73
CA PRO A 362 10.23 16.65 14.94
C PRO A 362 9.42 16.87 13.65
N LEU A 363 10.05 17.46 12.63
CA LEU A 363 9.42 17.69 11.33
C LEU A 363 8.93 16.40 10.66
N GLN A 364 9.51 15.24 10.96
CA GLN A 364 9.06 13.96 10.41
C GLN A 364 7.73 13.47 10.98
N ARG A 365 7.15 14.13 11.99
CA ARG A 365 5.84 13.75 12.55
C ARG A 365 4.80 14.86 12.35
N PRO A 366 4.50 15.24 11.08
CA PRO A 366 3.56 16.32 10.82
C PRO A 366 2.13 15.94 11.24
N ARG A 367 1.37 16.92 11.68
CA ARG A 367 -0.04 16.79 12.08
C ARG A 367 -0.91 17.73 11.27
N SER A 368 -2.10 17.27 10.91
CA SER A 368 -3.17 18.13 10.40
C SER A 368 -3.89 18.72 11.60
N GLU A 369 -3.93 20.05 11.71
CA GLU A 369 -4.54 20.75 12.86
C GLU A 369 -6.05 20.46 12.93
N LEU A 370 -6.75 20.61 11.80
CA LEU A 370 -8.19 20.35 11.73
C LEU A 370 -8.55 18.86 11.93
N ASP A 371 -7.72 17.94 11.42
CA ASP A 371 -7.90 16.50 11.65
C ASP A 371 -7.70 16.12 13.13
N ALA A 372 -6.69 16.69 13.78
CA ALA A 372 -6.42 16.49 15.20
C ALA A 372 -7.55 17.05 16.07
N GLN A 373 -8.06 18.24 15.71
CA GLN A 373 -9.22 18.84 16.38
C GLN A 373 -10.47 17.95 16.25
N LEU A 374 -10.77 17.45 15.05
CA LEU A 374 -11.90 16.54 14.85
C LEU A 374 -11.78 15.26 15.69
N LEU A 375 -10.57 14.69 15.81
CA LEU A 375 -10.31 13.55 16.69
C LEU A 375 -10.62 13.91 18.16
N GLU A 376 -10.09 15.03 18.65
CA GLU A 376 -10.28 15.48 20.04
C GLU A 376 -11.75 15.73 20.38
N ASP A 377 -12.47 16.42 19.49
CA ASP A 377 -13.87 16.78 19.69
C ASP A 377 -14.81 15.56 19.65
N ALA A 378 -14.53 14.57 18.80
CA ALA A 378 -15.47 13.48 18.51
C ALA A 378 -15.21 12.18 19.29
N TYR A 379 -13.94 11.81 19.52
CA TYR A 379 -13.57 10.44 19.89
C TYR A 379 -14.22 9.98 21.21
N ALA A 380 -14.21 10.82 22.25
CA ALA A 380 -14.77 10.48 23.56
C ALA A 380 -16.29 10.20 23.49
N THR A 381 -17.02 10.97 22.68
CA THR A 381 -18.47 10.79 22.49
C THR A 381 -18.76 9.49 21.76
N ILE A 382 -18.03 9.21 20.67
CA ILE A 382 -18.17 7.95 19.92
C ILE A 382 -17.87 6.74 20.82
N TRP A 383 -16.81 6.84 21.64
CA TRP A 383 -16.39 5.78 22.55
C TRP A 383 -17.44 5.45 23.62
N THR A 384 -18.11 6.48 24.15
CA THR A 384 -19.13 6.33 25.19
C THR A 384 -20.51 5.95 24.63
N GLY A 385 -20.66 5.93 23.31
CA GLY A 385 -21.90 5.55 22.63
C GLY A 385 -22.84 6.72 22.31
N GLY A 386 -22.37 7.96 22.45
CA GLY A 386 -23.12 9.15 22.07
C GLY A 386 -23.02 9.48 20.58
N THR A 387 -23.85 10.42 20.15
CA THR A 387 -23.77 11.05 18.82
C THR A 387 -23.46 12.52 18.97
N ILE A 388 -22.59 13.05 18.11
CA ILE A 388 -22.20 14.47 18.11
C ILE A 388 -22.25 15.05 16.70
N GLU A 389 -22.69 16.31 16.60
CA GLU A 389 -22.62 17.10 15.37
C GLU A 389 -21.61 18.23 15.55
N LEU A 390 -20.76 18.41 14.56
CA LEU A 390 -19.65 19.37 14.56
C LEU A 390 -19.68 20.21 13.28
N ALA A 391 -19.15 21.42 13.35
CA ALA A 391 -19.09 22.31 12.20
C ALA A 391 -17.76 23.07 12.16
N TYR A 392 -17.10 23.08 10.99
CA TYR A 392 -15.79 23.70 10.80
C TYR A 392 -15.71 24.48 9.48
N PRO A 393 -14.99 25.62 9.43
CA PRO A 393 -14.44 26.11 8.18
C PRO A 393 -13.34 25.15 7.69
N ILE A 394 -13.15 25.05 6.38
CA ILE A 394 -12.06 24.25 5.79
C ILE A 394 -11.39 25.00 4.64
N VAL A 395 -10.07 24.91 4.56
CA VAL A 395 -9.26 25.48 3.47
C VAL A 395 -8.33 24.43 2.85
N ASN A 396 -7.80 24.72 1.67
CA ASN A 396 -7.09 23.71 0.88
C ASN A 396 -5.77 23.22 1.50
N SER A 397 -5.25 23.91 2.53
CA SER A 397 -4.12 23.46 3.34
C SER A 397 -4.51 22.39 4.36
N ASP A 398 -5.80 22.26 4.68
CA ASP A 398 -6.33 21.23 5.58
C ASP A 398 -6.41 19.91 4.81
N ARG A 399 -5.37 19.10 4.98
CA ARG A 399 -5.20 17.82 4.27
C ARG A 399 -5.52 16.66 5.19
N THR A 400 -6.02 15.58 4.58
CA THR A 400 -6.25 14.29 5.26
C THR A 400 -7.21 14.37 6.46
N VAL A 401 -8.16 15.30 6.43
CA VAL A 401 -9.15 15.47 7.51
C VAL A 401 -10.05 14.24 7.61
N GLY A 402 -10.16 13.68 8.81
CA GLY A 402 -10.91 12.46 9.14
C GLY A 402 -10.03 11.24 9.43
N ALA A 403 -8.78 11.22 8.97
CA ALA A 403 -7.93 10.02 9.04
C ALA A 403 -7.50 9.67 10.46
N SER A 404 -7.15 10.65 11.30
CA SER A 404 -6.77 10.37 12.69
C SER A 404 -7.92 9.74 13.48
N LEU A 405 -9.15 10.25 13.28
CA LEU A 405 -10.35 9.68 13.89
C LEU A 405 -10.65 8.27 13.35
N GLY A 406 -10.52 8.07 12.03
CA GLY A 406 -10.69 6.77 11.38
C GLY A 406 -9.71 5.72 11.92
N GLY A 407 -8.43 6.09 12.09
CA GLY A 407 -7.40 5.24 12.67
C GLY A 407 -7.66 4.89 14.13
N ALA A 408 -8.07 5.87 14.95
CA ALA A 408 -8.40 5.65 16.36
C ALA A 408 -9.60 4.71 16.53
N ILE A 409 -10.67 4.92 15.76
CA ILE A 409 -11.85 4.02 15.76
C ILE A 409 -11.46 2.64 15.23
N GLY A 410 -10.67 2.56 14.16
CA GLY A 410 -10.21 1.30 13.58
C GLY A 410 -9.37 0.47 14.55
N LEU A 411 -8.52 1.11 15.36
CA LEU A 411 -7.73 0.43 16.39
C LEU A 411 -8.61 -0.26 17.43
N GLU A 412 -9.64 0.44 17.91
CA GLU A 412 -10.52 -0.08 18.95
C GLU A 412 -11.52 -1.09 18.40
N PHE A 413 -12.31 -0.66 17.40
CA PHE A 413 -13.52 -1.36 16.96
C PHE A 413 -13.30 -2.24 15.72
N GLY A 414 -12.12 -2.16 15.09
CA GLY A 414 -11.81 -2.86 13.86
C GLY A 414 -12.77 -2.50 12.72
N LEU A 415 -13.24 -3.51 11.98
CA LEU A 415 -14.31 -3.35 10.97
C LEU A 415 -15.74 -3.30 11.55
N GLY A 416 -15.87 -3.40 12.87
CA GLY A 416 -17.13 -3.35 13.58
C GLY A 416 -17.79 -1.97 13.50
N THR A 417 -19.05 -1.91 13.91
CA THR A 417 -19.73 -0.63 14.11
C THR A 417 -19.29 -0.06 15.46
N PRO A 418 -18.81 1.19 15.53
CA PRO A 418 -18.52 1.82 16.83
C PRO A 418 -19.79 2.00 17.66
N ARG A 419 -19.63 2.30 18.94
CA ARG A 419 -20.76 2.48 19.87
C ARG A 419 -21.58 3.73 19.55
N GLY A 420 -20.92 4.79 19.13
CA GLY A 420 -21.52 6.09 18.81
C GLY A 420 -21.17 6.57 17.40
N SER A 421 -21.47 7.82 17.11
CA SER A 421 -21.25 8.40 15.77
C SER A 421 -20.95 9.90 15.79
N VAL A 422 -20.39 10.41 14.69
CA VAL A 422 -20.18 11.84 14.46
C VAL A 422 -20.71 12.24 13.08
N VAL A 423 -21.30 13.43 13.02
CA VAL A 423 -21.56 14.15 11.78
C VAL A 423 -20.75 15.44 11.81
N ALA A 424 -19.69 15.54 11.02
CA ALA A 424 -18.87 16.73 10.92
C ALA A 424 -19.17 17.46 9.60
N ARG A 425 -19.63 18.71 9.71
CA ARG A 425 -19.99 19.59 8.60
C ARG A 425 -18.83 20.55 8.33
N PHE A 426 -18.44 20.68 7.08
CA PHE A 426 -17.35 21.53 6.63
C PHE A 426 -17.87 22.52 5.59
N THR A 427 -17.35 23.75 5.61
CA THR A 427 -17.67 24.76 4.60
C THR A 427 -16.40 25.40 4.06
N GLY A 428 -16.16 25.28 2.76
CA GLY A 428 -14.95 25.79 2.10
C GLY A 428 -14.37 24.80 1.09
N SER A 429 -13.06 24.85 0.89
CA SER A 429 -12.34 23.98 -0.07
C SER A 429 -11.38 23.08 0.68
N SER A 430 -11.57 21.76 0.67
CA SER A 430 -10.68 20.81 1.35
C SER A 430 -9.39 20.57 0.57
N GLY A 431 -8.28 20.35 1.28
CA GLY A 431 -7.06 19.81 0.70
C GLY A 431 -7.18 18.34 0.27
N GLN A 432 -6.07 17.78 -0.21
CA GLN A 432 -5.98 16.37 -0.64
C GLN A 432 -6.36 15.40 0.49
N SER A 433 -6.89 14.24 0.10
CA SER A 433 -7.20 13.11 0.99
C SER A 433 -8.32 13.38 2.01
N PHE A 434 -9.29 14.24 1.70
CA PHE A 434 -10.48 14.44 2.56
C PHE A 434 -11.21 13.11 2.83
N GLY A 435 -11.43 12.79 4.10
CA GLY A 435 -12.08 11.54 4.50
C GLY A 435 -11.27 10.29 4.19
N ALA A 436 -9.95 10.40 4.02
CA ALA A 436 -9.10 9.21 3.89
C ALA A 436 -9.17 8.34 5.15
N PHE A 437 -9.20 7.02 4.96
CA PHE A 437 -9.21 6.02 6.03
C PHE A 437 -10.31 6.18 7.09
N ILE A 438 -11.44 6.81 6.77
CA ILE A 438 -12.58 6.83 7.71
C ILE A 438 -13.23 5.45 7.83
N THR A 439 -13.94 5.26 8.94
CA THR A 439 -14.63 4.02 9.31
C THR A 439 -16.12 4.27 9.57
N LYS A 440 -16.88 3.20 9.85
CA LYS A 440 -18.30 3.31 10.24
C LYS A 440 -18.44 4.25 11.44
N GLY A 441 -19.57 4.94 11.52
CA GLY A 441 -19.84 5.92 12.57
C GLY A 441 -19.31 7.33 12.30
N ILE A 442 -18.52 7.53 11.24
CA ILE A 442 -18.08 8.86 10.79
C ILE A 442 -18.91 9.28 9.58
N THR A 443 -19.55 10.45 9.67
CA THR A 443 -20.17 11.15 8.54
C THR A 443 -19.47 12.49 8.34
N LEU A 444 -18.95 12.73 7.13
CA LEU A 444 -18.34 14.00 6.74
C LEU A 444 -19.19 14.66 5.66
N GLU A 445 -19.67 15.87 5.93
CA GLU A 445 -20.44 16.66 4.97
C GLU A 445 -19.66 17.90 4.57
N LEU A 446 -19.37 18.08 3.28
CA LEU A 446 -18.64 19.21 2.73
C LEU A 446 -19.56 20.06 1.86
N ILE A 447 -19.71 21.32 2.23
CA ILE A 447 -20.34 22.37 1.41
C ILE A 447 -19.22 23.15 0.74
N GLY A 448 -19.01 22.88 -0.55
CA GLY A 448 -17.88 23.36 -1.33
C GLY A 448 -17.23 22.23 -2.09
N GLU A 449 -15.90 22.24 -2.20
CA GLU A 449 -15.13 21.37 -3.09
C GLU A 449 -13.94 20.73 -2.36
N ALA A 450 -13.44 19.62 -2.88
CA ALA A 450 -12.25 18.94 -2.36
C ALA A 450 -11.26 18.62 -3.49
N GLN A 451 -9.98 18.63 -3.16
CA GLN A 451 -8.91 18.20 -4.06
C GLN A 451 -8.91 16.67 -4.27
N ASP A 452 -7.82 16.12 -4.79
CA ASP A 452 -7.66 14.69 -5.07
C ASP A 452 -7.83 13.79 -3.83
N TYR A 453 -8.10 12.51 -4.09
CA TYR A 453 -8.05 11.42 -3.11
C TYR A 453 -9.16 11.39 -2.05
N VAL A 454 -10.30 12.04 -2.31
CA VAL A 454 -11.46 11.96 -1.40
C VAL A 454 -11.83 10.50 -1.11
N GLY A 455 -11.99 10.15 0.17
CA GLY A 455 -12.34 8.80 0.61
C GLY A 455 -11.29 7.73 0.30
N LYS A 456 -10.03 8.13 0.04
CA LYS A 456 -8.91 7.19 -0.16
C LYS A 456 -8.79 6.18 0.98
N GLY A 457 -8.80 4.89 0.65
CA GLY A 457 -8.68 3.80 1.62
C GLY A 457 -9.77 3.76 2.69
N MET A 458 -10.93 4.41 2.48
CA MET A 458 -12.02 4.37 3.46
C MET A 458 -12.54 2.93 3.66
N GLY A 459 -12.81 2.56 4.91
CA GLY A 459 -13.30 1.24 5.30
C GLY A 459 -14.78 1.22 5.72
N GLY A 460 -15.45 2.37 5.68
CA GLY A 460 -16.81 2.58 6.13
C GLY A 460 -17.12 4.07 6.18
N GLY A 461 -18.23 4.44 6.83
CA GLY A 461 -18.62 5.83 6.98
C GLY A 461 -19.30 6.41 5.74
N LEU A 462 -19.59 7.71 5.81
CA LEU A 462 -20.36 8.45 4.81
C LEU A 462 -19.67 9.77 4.49
N ILE A 463 -19.44 10.04 3.21
CA ILE A 463 -18.94 11.34 2.72
C ILE A 463 -20.01 11.95 1.81
N ILE A 464 -20.38 13.20 2.08
CA ILE A 464 -21.34 13.95 1.28
C ILE A 464 -20.65 15.22 0.83
N VAL A 465 -20.63 15.49 -0.48
CA VAL A 465 -20.06 16.71 -1.06
C VAL A 465 -21.13 17.38 -1.90
N ARG A 466 -21.41 18.65 -1.62
CA ARG A 466 -22.39 19.45 -2.36
C ARG A 466 -21.85 20.86 -2.61
N PRO A 467 -22.27 21.50 -3.71
CA PRO A 467 -21.79 22.84 -4.03
C PRO A 467 -22.29 23.86 -3.01
N ARG A 468 -21.73 25.07 -3.08
CA ARG A 468 -22.28 26.23 -2.35
C ARG A 468 -23.56 26.69 -3.03
N ASP A 469 -24.43 27.38 -2.28
CA ASP A 469 -25.73 27.85 -2.79
C ASP A 469 -25.62 28.82 -3.98
N ASP A 470 -24.45 29.45 -4.16
CA ASP A 470 -24.15 30.43 -5.21
C ASP A 470 -23.43 29.84 -6.45
N ASP A 471 -23.37 28.51 -6.58
CA ASP A 471 -22.70 27.84 -7.69
C ASP A 471 -23.36 28.11 -9.05
N ALA A 472 -22.52 28.28 -10.08
CA ALA A 472 -22.96 28.67 -11.43
C ALA A 472 -23.52 27.51 -12.28
N GLY A 473 -23.49 26.27 -11.78
CA GLY A 473 -24.00 25.06 -12.42
C GLY A 473 -22.90 24.14 -12.99
N ASP A 474 -23.16 22.82 -12.96
CA ASP A 474 -22.26 21.71 -13.35
C ASP A 474 -20.85 21.74 -12.70
N PRO A 475 -20.75 21.76 -11.36
CA PRO A 475 -19.48 21.96 -10.68
C PRO A 475 -18.59 20.70 -10.68
N VAL A 476 -17.27 20.88 -10.80
CA VAL A 476 -16.29 19.84 -10.45
C VAL A 476 -15.99 19.97 -8.95
N LEU A 477 -16.46 19.02 -8.15
CA LEU A 477 -16.41 19.13 -6.69
C LEU A 477 -15.36 18.25 -6.03
N VAL A 478 -14.85 17.24 -6.73
CA VAL A 478 -13.81 16.35 -6.21
C VAL A 478 -12.75 16.10 -7.29
N GLY A 479 -11.49 15.97 -6.88
CA GLY A 479 -10.37 15.74 -7.79
C GLY A 479 -10.28 14.31 -8.35
N ASN A 480 -9.06 13.87 -8.57
CA ASN A 480 -8.70 12.58 -9.13
C ASN A 480 -8.64 11.46 -8.07
N THR A 481 -8.68 10.21 -8.52
CA THR A 481 -8.35 9.02 -7.70
C THR A 481 -9.21 8.92 -6.43
N VAL A 482 -10.46 9.40 -6.50
CA VAL A 482 -11.45 9.31 -5.43
C VAL A 482 -11.78 7.85 -5.13
N LEU A 483 -11.93 7.50 -3.85
CA LEU A 483 -12.14 6.14 -3.34
C LEU A 483 -11.04 5.13 -3.67
N TYR A 484 -9.82 5.58 -3.90
CA TYR A 484 -8.73 4.65 -4.22
C TYR A 484 -8.51 3.60 -3.14
N GLY A 485 -8.73 2.34 -3.51
CA GLY A 485 -8.57 1.20 -2.61
C GLY A 485 -9.60 1.13 -1.48
N ALA A 486 -10.73 1.84 -1.58
CA ALA A 486 -11.77 1.80 -0.56
C ALA A 486 -12.31 0.37 -0.37
N THR A 487 -12.57 -0.01 0.88
CA THR A 487 -13.05 -1.35 1.26
C THR A 487 -14.47 -1.35 1.80
N GLY A 488 -15.07 -0.18 1.98
CA GLY A 488 -16.46 -0.01 2.41
C GLY A 488 -16.85 1.46 2.57
N GLY A 489 -18.12 1.69 2.90
CA GLY A 489 -18.68 3.03 3.12
C GLY A 489 -19.33 3.61 1.87
N GLN A 490 -19.78 4.87 1.98
CA GLN A 490 -20.59 5.51 0.95
C GLN A 490 -20.11 6.94 0.67
N ILE A 491 -20.16 7.34 -0.60
CA ILE A 491 -19.92 8.72 -1.03
C ILE A 491 -21.03 9.24 -1.95
N PHE A 492 -21.48 10.45 -1.72
CA PHE A 492 -22.48 11.13 -2.55
C PHE A 492 -21.95 12.52 -2.90
N VAL A 493 -21.82 12.82 -4.20
CA VAL A 493 -21.19 14.06 -4.68
C VAL A 493 -22.09 14.71 -5.73
N ALA A 494 -22.67 15.87 -5.39
CA ALA A 494 -23.55 16.62 -6.28
C ALA A 494 -22.76 17.50 -7.27
N GLY A 495 -21.92 16.83 -8.06
CA GLY A 495 -21.03 17.44 -9.04
C GLY A 495 -20.17 16.38 -9.71
N ARG A 496 -19.15 16.84 -10.44
CA ARG A 496 -18.24 15.99 -11.20
C ARG A 496 -16.95 15.68 -10.44
N ALA A 497 -16.35 14.56 -10.79
CA ALA A 497 -15.02 14.13 -10.36
C ALA A 497 -14.01 14.22 -11.51
N GLY A 498 -12.72 14.24 -11.16
CA GLY A 498 -11.61 14.07 -12.09
C GLY A 498 -11.46 12.63 -12.60
N GLU A 499 -10.23 12.27 -12.97
CA GLU A 499 -9.88 10.94 -13.50
C GLU A 499 -9.84 9.86 -12.41
N ARG A 500 -9.92 8.60 -12.84
CA ARG A 500 -9.71 7.40 -11.98
C ARG A 500 -10.63 7.34 -10.78
N PHE A 501 -11.85 7.85 -10.92
CA PHE A 501 -12.90 7.73 -9.92
C PHE A 501 -13.13 6.25 -9.59
N CYS A 502 -13.08 5.87 -8.31
CA CYS A 502 -13.21 4.50 -7.82
C CYS A 502 -12.14 3.52 -8.32
N VAL A 503 -10.92 3.99 -8.64
CA VAL A 503 -9.81 3.08 -8.96
C VAL A 503 -9.53 2.12 -7.80
N ARG A 504 -9.43 0.82 -8.08
CA ARG A 504 -9.27 -0.23 -7.06
C ARG A 504 -10.35 -0.24 -5.96
N ASN A 505 -11.53 0.34 -6.18
CA ASN A 505 -12.64 0.22 -5.23
C ASN A 505 -12.97 -1.26 -5.00
N SER A 506 -13.05 -1.65 -3.75
CA SER A 506 -13.19 -3.04 -3.30
C SER A 506 -14.42 -3.26 -2.42
N GLY A 507 -15.26 -2.23 -2.22
CA GLY A 507 -16.47 -2.38 -1.41
C GLY A 507 -17.27 -1.11 -1.10
N ALA A 508 -16.79 0.08 -1.48
CA ALA A 508 -17.54 1.32 -1.26
C ALA A 508 -18.65 1.51 -2.30
N SER A 509 -19.71 2.21 -1.91
CA SER A 509 -20.76 2.65 -2.81
C SER A 509 -20.63 4.15 -3.11
N ALA A 510 -20.93 4.56 -4.33
CA ALA A 510 -20.76 5.94 -4.76
C ALA A 510 -21.89 6.41 -5.68
N VAL A 511 -22.34 7.66 -5.52
CA VAL A 511 -23.17 8.36 -6.50
C VAL A 511 -22.52 9.70 -6.86
N ILE A 512 -22.34 9.95 -8.16
CA ILE A 512 -21.59 11.08 -8.72
C ILE A 512 -22.29 11.60 -9.98
N GLU A 513 -22.19 12.89 -10.28
CA GLU A 513 -22.88 13.53 -11.42
C GLU A 513 -22.02 13.65 -12.68
N GLY A 514 -20.78 13.20 -12.62
CA GLY A 514 -19.93 12.96 -13.79
C GLY A 514 -18.50 12.65 -13.40
N VAL A 515 -17.74 12.04 -14.31
CA VAL A 515 -16.38 11.56 -14.04
C VAL A 515 -15.48 11.75 -15.26
N GLY A 516 -14.17 11.88 -15.02
CA GLY A 516 -13.15 11.84 -16.07
C GLY A 516 -12.86 10.43 -16.60
N ASP A 517 -11.69 10.26 -17.21
CA ASP A 517 -11.25 8.99 -17.78
C ASP A 517 -10.94 7.94 -16.69
N HIS A 518 -10.92 6.66 -17.08
CA HIS A 518 -10.56 5.52 -16.23
C HIS A 518 -11.48 5.31 -15.01
N ALA A 519 -12.77 5.67 -15.11
CA ALA A 519 -13.73 5.39 -14.05
C ALA A 519 -13.83 3.87 -13.75
N CYS A 520 -13.82 3.51 -12.48
CA CYS A 520 -13.87 2.14 -11.96
C CYS A 520 -12.70 1.24 -12.42
N GLU A 521 -11.55 1.83 -12.75
CA GLU A 521 -10.35 1.08 -13.14
C GLU A 521 -9.92 0.12 -12.02
N TYR A 522 -9.65 -1.14 -12.36
CA TYR A 522 -9.28 -2.21 -11.41
C TYR A 522 -10.29 -2.46 -10.27
N MET A 523 -11.54 -2.02 -10.37
CA MET A 523 -12.55 -2.23 -9.31
C MET A 523 -12.80 -3.74 -9.06
N THR A 524 -12.85 -4.16 -7.79
CA THR A 524 -13.07 -5.57 -7.37
C THR A 524 -14.34 -5.77 -6.54
N GLY A 525 -15.02 -4.70 -6.16
CA GLY A 525 -16.25 -4.72 -5.37
C GLY A 525 -16.82 -3.31 -5.17
N GLY A 526 -18.05 -3.23 -4.67
CA GLY A 526 -18.78 -1.97 -4.49
C GLY A 526 -19.81 -1.71 -5.59
N THR A 527 -20.53 -0.59 -5.46
CA THR A 527 -21.57 -0.15 -6.41
C THR A 527 -21.39 1.33 -6.73
N VAL A 528 -21.24 1.67 -7.99
CA VAL A 528 -21.00 3.05 -8.44
C VAL A 528 -22.14 3.51 -9.34
N VAL A 529 -22.66 4.70 -9.14
CA VAL A 529 -23.70 5.31 -9.97
C VAL A 529 -23.17 6.62 -10.55
N ILE A 530 -23.16 6.74 -11.87
CA ILE A 530 -22.74 7.94 -12.60
C ILE A 530 -23.96 8.53 -13.30
N LEU A 531 -24.38 9.72 -12.84
CA LEU A 531 -25.61 10.40 -13.27
C LEU A 531 -25.41 11.37 -14.45
N GLY A 532 -24.18 11.59 -14.91
CA GLY A 532 -23.87 12.50 -16.02
C GLY A 532 -22.67 12.04 -16.85
N ASP A 533 -21.93 13.00 -17.42
CA ASP A 533 -20.87 12.69 -18.40
C ASP A 533 -19.74 11.83 -17.80
N PHE A 534 -19.14 10.98 -18.63
CA PHE A 534 -18.10 10.02 -18.22
C PHE A 534 -17.01 9.91 -19.29
N GLY A 535 -15.76 9.79 -18.86
CA GLY A 535 -14.59 9.71 -19.75
C GLY A 535 -14.40 8.35 -20.44
N TYR A 536 -13.25 8.19 -21.09
CA TYR A 536 -12.82 6.97 -21.77
C TYR A 536 -12.34 5.89 -20.80
N ASN A 537 -12.26 4.66 -21.31
CA ASN A 537 -11.66 3.50 -20.65
C ASN A 537 -12.37 3.09 -19.33
N VAL A 538 -13.69 3.30 -19.27
CA VAL A 538 -14.53 2.89 -18.13
C VAL A 538 -14.39 1.38 -17.90
N GLY A 539 -14.18 0.98 -16.64
CA GLY A 539 -14.15 -0.43 -16.23
C GLY A 539 -12.90 -1.20 -16.65
N ALA A 540 -11.83 -0.55 -17.10
CA ALA A 540 -10.58 -1.23 -17.43
C ALA A 540 -10.02 -1.98 -16.22
N GLY A 541 -9.71 -3.27 -16.36
CA GLY A 541 -9.24 -4.10 -15.25
C GLY A 541 -10.30 -4.40 -14.17
N MET A 542 -11.55 -3.97 -14.34
CA MET A 542 -12.62 -4.23 -13.37
C MET A 542 -12.99 -5.71 -13.35
N THR A 543 -12.87 -6.33 -12.18
CA THR A 543 -13.06 -7.78 -11.96
C THR A 543 -14.15 -8.10 -10.95
N GLY A 544 -14.74 -7.10 -10.29
CA GLY A 544 -15.86 -7.26 -9.37
C GLY A 544 -16.61 -5.94 -9.14
N GLY A 545 -17.81 -6.05 -8.54
CA GLY A 545 -18.72 -4.93 -8.32
C GLY A 545 -19.62 -4.64 -9.52
N GLN A 546 -20.32 -3.51 -9.47
CA GLN A 546 -21.18 -3.03 -10.56
C GLN A 546 -21.19 -1.51 -10.66
N THR A 547 -21.37 -1.01 -11.87
CA THR A 547 -21.44 0.43 -12.15
C THR A 547 -22.67 0.73 -13.00
N PHE A 548 -23.54 1.61 -12.52
CA PHE A 548 -24.67 2.14 -13.27
C PHE A 548 -24.25 3.44 -13.94
N VAL A 549 -24.45 3.53 -15.26
CA VAL A 549 -24.05 4.69 -16.06
C VAL A 549 -25.26 5.25 -16.78
N TYR A 550 -25.59 6.52 -16.51
CA TYR A 550 -26.58 7.26 -17.28
C TYR A 550 -25.97 7.70 -18.61
N ASP A 551 -26.47 7.15 -19.73
CA ASP A 551 -25.95 7.41 -21.07
C ASP A 551 -27.06 7.81 -22.06
N PRO A 552 -27.61 9.02 -21.94
CA PRO A 552 -28.66 9.51 -22.85
C PRO A 552 -28.18 9.72 -24.30
N TYR A 553 -26.86 9.72 -24.52
CA TYR A 553 -26.24 10.02 -25.82
C TYR A 553 -25.61 8.79 -26.52
N ASN A 554 -25.76 7.60 -25.95
CA ASN A 554 -25.23 6.33 -26.47
C ASN A 554 -23.69 6.34 -26.67
N LEU A 555 -22.95 6.96 -25.75
CA LEU A 555 -21.49 7.08 -25.78
C LEU A 555 -20.77 5.90 -25.11
N LEU A 556 -21.44 5.15 -24.23
CA LEU A 556 -20.84 4.09 -23.41
C LEU A 556 -20.17 3.03 -24.28
N ALA A 557 -20.78 2.65 -25.38
CA ALA A 557 -20.25 1.64 -26.28
C ALA A 557 -18.84 1.95 -26.79
N ALA A 558 -18.51 3.24 -26.99
CA ALA A 558 -17.21 3.70 -27.49
C ALA A 558 -16.20 4.02 -26.38
N ARG A 559 -16.69 4.33 -25.17
CA ARG A 559 -15.86 4.71 -24.01
C ARG A 559 -15.59 3.55 -23.04
N LEU A 560 -16.28 2.43 -23.18
CA LEU A 560 -16.13 1.23 -22.35
C LEU A 560 -14.91 0.40 -22.73
N ASN A 561 -14.11 -0.01 -21.75
CA ASN A 561 -13.09 -1.04 -21.94
C ASN A 561 -13.71 -2.44 -21.85
N ARG A 562 -13.87 -3.11 -23.00
CA ARG A 562 -14.58 -4.40 -23.09
C ARG A 562 -13.70 -5.62 -22.78
N GLN A 563 -12.50 -5.45 -22.23
CA GLN A 563 -11.60 -6.58 -21.97
C GLN A 563 -12.19 -7.53 -20.91
N LEU A 564 -12.75 -6.97 -19.83
CA LEU A 564 -13.26 -7.73 -18.68
C LEU A 564 -14.70 -7.41 -18.29
N VAL A 565 -15.27 -6.32 -18.80
CA VAL A 565 -16.63 -5.88 -18.48
C VAL A 565 -17.52 -5.83 -19.71
N ASP A 566 -18.83 -5.86 -19.45
CA ASP A 566 -19.88 -5.75 -20.46
C ASP A 566 -20.96 -4.79 -19.96
N ALA A 567 -21.62 -4.09 -20.89
CA ALA A 567 -22.72 -3.18 -20.61
C ALA A 567 -24.05 -3.87 -20.92
N ARG A 568 -24.94 -3.94 -19.93
CA ARG A 568 -26.19 -4.70 -19.99
C ARG A 568 -27.38 -3.84 -19.57
N VAL A 569 -28.55 -4.22 -20.09
CA VAL A 569 -29.84 -3.67 -19.67
C VAL A 569 -30.08 -4.04 -18.21
N ILE A 570 -30.64 -3.09 -17.47
CA ILE A 570 -30.96 -3.20 -16.05
C ILE A 570 -32.22 -4.04 -15.86
N ASP A 571 -32.18 -5.02 -14.94
CA ASP A 571 -33.36 -5.77 -14.52
C ASP A 571 -34.11 -5.10 -13.35
N ASP A 572 -35.31 -5.59 -13.01
CA ASP A 572 -36.17 -4.95 -12.01
C ASP A 572 -35.52 -4.81 -10.62
N ALA A 573 -34.70 -5.79 -10.22
CA ALA A 573 -34.02 -5.74 -8.91
C ALA A 573 -32.91 -4.69 -8.91
N GLN A 574 -32.14 -4.61 -10.00
CA GLN A 574 -31.13 -3.58 -10.19
C GLN A 574 -31.74 -2.19 -10.36
N ALA A 575 -32.91 -2.08 -10.99
CA ALA A 575 -33.63 -0.83 -11.12
C ALA A 575 -34.04 -0.28 -9.76
N ALA A 576 -34.55 -1.14 -8.87
CA ALA A 576 -34.91 -0.75 -7.50
C ALA A 576 -33.69 -0.33 -6.66
N GLU A 577 -32.56 -1.05 -6.79
CA GLU A 577 -31.29 -0.66 -6.13
C GLU A 577 -30.79 0.69 -6.63
N LEU A 578 -30.80 0.89 -7.95
CA LEU A 578 -30.39 2.15 -8.57
C LEU A 578 -31.30 3.31 -8.13
N GLU A 579 -32.62 3.13 -8.19
CA GLU A 579 -33.59 4.16 -7.76
C GLU A 579 -33.33 4.58 -6.31
N PHE A 580 -33.14 3.61 -5.41
CA PHE A 580 -32.80 3.89 -4.01
C PHE A 580 -31.52 4.72 -3.86
N LEU A 581 -30.46 4.39 -4.61
CA LEU A 581 -29.20 5.15 -4.57
C LEU A 581 -29.37 6.58 -5.09
N VAL A 582 -30.18 6.78 -6.13
CA VAL A 582 -30.47 8.11 -6.68
C VAL A 582 -31.35 8.93 -5.73
N GLU A 583 -32.33 8.29 -5.07
CA GLU A 583 -33.15 8.92 -4.03
C GLU A 583 -32.31 9.37 -2.83
N GLU A 584 -31.40 8.51 -2.36
CA GLU A 584 -30.47 8.87 -1.29
C GLU A 584 -29.52 9.99 -1.71
N HIS A 585 -29.03 9.96 -2.95
CA HIS A 585 -28.22 11.06 -3.50
C HIS A 585 -28.99 12.38 -3.45
N ARG A 586 -30.23 12.42 -3.95
CA ARG A 586 -31.09 13.60 -3.87
C ARG A 586 -31.30 14.05 -2.41
N ARG A 587 -31.63 13.11 -1.52
CA ARG A 587 -31.93 13.40 -0.10
C ARG A 587 -30.72 14.00 0.62
N LEU A 588 -29.53 13.45 0.41
CA LEU A 588 -28.32 13.84 1.11
C LEU A 588 -27.67 15.10 0.53
N THR A 589 -27.74 15.29 -0.79
CA THR A 589 -27.01 16.37 -1.46
C THR A 589 -27.90 17.54 -1.88
N GLY A 590 -29.22 17.31 -2.03
CA GLY A 590 -30.12 18.27 -2.68
C GLY A 590 -29.95 18.34 -4.20
N SER A 591 -29.33 17.32 -4.81
CA SER A 591 -29.02 17.29 -6.25
C SER A 591 -30.23 17.55 -7.14
N VAL A 592 -30.10 18.59 -7.97
CA VAL A 592 -31.07 18.93 -9.04
C VAL A 592 -31.03 17.89 -10.15
N VAL A 593 -29.87 17.30 -10.45
CA VAL A 593 -29.73 16.25 -11.47
C VAL A 593 -30.51 15.00 -11.06
N ALA A 594 -30.34 14.53 -9.82
CA ALA A 594 -31.11 13.39 -9.32
C ALA A 594 -32.60 13.70 -9.25
N ASP A 595 -33.00 14.90 -8.82
CA ASP A 595 -34.42 15.27 -8.81
C ASP A 595 -35.03 15.25 -10.22
N ALA A 596 -34.32 15.79 -11.22
CA ALA A 596 -34.76 15.75 -12.62
C ALA A 596 -34.90 14.31 -13.14
N LEU A 597 -33.96 13.42 -12.83
CA LEU A 597 -34.03 12.01 -13.22
C LEU A 597 -35.19 11.28 -12.56
N LEU A 598 -35.43 11.53 -11.26
CA LEU A 598 -36.52 10.91 -10.50
C LEU A 598 -37.90 11.41 -10.94
N ASN A 599 -38.03 12.66 -11.38
CA ASN A 599 -39.30 13.22 -11.87
C ASN A 599 -39.83 12.53 -13.15
N ASP A 600 -38.97 11.94 -13.98
CA ASP A 600 -39.35 11.08 -15.11
C ASP A 600 -38.53 9.78 -15.09
N TRP A 601 -38.58 9.07 -13.96
CA TRP A 601 -37.74 7.91 -13.69
C TRP A 601 -37.86 6.80 -14.75
N ALA A 602 -39.10 6.51 -15.17
CA ALA A 602 -39.35 5.48 -16.20
C ALA A 602 -38.69 5.82 -17.54
N HIS A 603 -38.51 7.10 -17.86
CA HIS A 603 -37.75 7.53 -19.03
C HIS A 603 -36.25 7.45 -18.79
N ALA A 604 -35.78 8.04 -17.68
CA ALA A 604 -34.37 8.05 -17.31
C ALA A 604 -33.78 6.63 -17.28
N LEU A 605 -34.49 5.68 -16.67
CA LEU A 605 -34.08 4.27 -16.53
C LEU A 605 -33.75 3.61 -17.87
N ARG A 606 -34.40 3.99 -18.98
CA ARG A 606 -34.12 3.44 -20.32
C ARG A 606 -32.75 3.84 -20.87
N SER A 607 -32.17 4.91 -20.33
CA SER A 607 -30.84 5.41 -20.70
C SER A 607 -29.75 4.94 -19.73
N PHE A 608 -30.11 4.19 -18.68
CA PHE A 608 -29.12 3.62 -17.78
C PHE A 608 -28.63 2.26 -18.26
N TRP A 609 -27.33 2.05 -18.10
CA TRP A 609 -26.66 0.79 -18.36
C TRP A 609 -26.00 0.27 -17.09
N ARG A 610 -26.06 -1.05 -16.90
CA ARG A 610 -25.25 -1.74 -15.90
C ARG A 610 -23.96 -2.22 -16.56
N VAL A 611 -22.83 -1.69 -16.11
CA VAL A 611 -21.49 -2.17 -16.43
C VAL A 611 -21.05 -3.12 -15.32
N ALA A 612 -20.74 -4.36 -15.68
CA ALA A 612 -20.28 -5.37 -14.73
C ALA A 612 -19.28 -6.34 -15.38
N PRO A 613 -18.43 -7.02 -14.58
CA PRO A 613 -17.51 -8.02 -15.12
C PRO A 613 -18.23 -9.17 -15.82
N VAL A 614 -17.62 -9.70 -16.88
CA VAL A 614 -18.12 -10.88 -17.58
C VAL A 614 -17.97 -12.14 -16.73
N THR A 615 -18.76 -13.16 -17.01
CA THR A 615 -18.72 -14.44 -16.27
C THR A 615 -17.37 -15.15 -16.38
N GLU A 616 -16.64 -14.92 -17.46
CA GLU A 616 -15.40 -15.59 -17.81
C GLU A 616 -14.13 -14.86 -17.34
N VAL A 617 -14.21 -13.85 -16.47
CA VAL A 617 -13.04 -13.07 -15.99
C VAL A 617 -11.90 -13.97 -15.54
N ALA A 618 -12.16 -14.98 -14.70
CA ALA A 618 -11.14 -15.91 -14.23
C ALA A 618 -10.48 -16.74 -15.35
N ARG A 619 -11.19 -16.98 -16.46
CA ARG A 619 -10.65 -17.67 -17.64
C ARG A 619 -9.80 -16.72 -18.48
N ILE A 620 -10.27 -15.49 -18.68
CA ILE A 620 -9.59 -14.45 -19.47
C ILE A 620 -8.26 -14.09 -18.79
N GLU A 621 -8.28 -13.81 -17.49
CA GLU A 621 -7.07 -13.50 -16.72
C GLU A 621 -6.05 -14.63 -16.77
N ARG A 622 -6.49 -15.89 -16.61
CA ARG A 622 -5.59 -17.06 -16.72
C ARG A 622 -4.94 -17.22 -18.09
N ALA A 623 -5.61 -16.80 -19.17
CA ALA A 623 -5.01 -16.83 -20.50
C ALA A 623 -3.91 -15.77 -20.66
N ASN A 624 -4.01 -14.67 -19.89
CA ASN A 624 -3.04 -13.57 -19.90
C ASN A 624 -1.94 -13.73 -18.84
N GLU A 625 -2.06 -14.67 -17.90
CA GLU A 625 -1.04 -14.98 -16.89
C GLU A 625 0.30 -15.35 -17.56
N GLY A 626 1.30 -14.46 -17.46
CA GLY A 626 2.65 -14.69 -17.99
C GLY A 626 2.82 -14.38 -19.47
N VAL A 627 1.80 -13.84 -20.14
CA VAL A 627 1.90 -13.34 -21.52
C VAL A 627 1.95 -11.81 -21.45
N LEU A 628 3.15 -11.23 -21.58
CA LEU A 628 3.25 -9.89 -22.14
C LEU A 628 2.79 -10.04 -23.59
N ASP A 629 1.56 -9.64 -23.90
CA ASP A 629 1.12 -9.57 -25.29
C ASP A 629 1.93 -8.45 -25.94
N THR A 630 3.10 -8.79 -26.49
CA THR A 630 4.00 -7.87 -27.20
C THR A 630 3.45 -7.47 -28.58
N ALA A 631 2.13 -7.47 -28.73
CA ALA A 631 1.46 -7.11 -29.97
C ALA A 631 0.09 -6.51 -29.69
N ARG A 632 0.07 -5.21 -29.35
CA ARG A 632 -0.99 -4.27 -29.77
C ARG A 632 -0.49 -2.85 -29.75
#